data_AF-A0A4U5N4E7-F1
#
_entry.id   AF-A0A4U5N4E7-F1
#
_cell.length_a   1.000
_cell.length_b   1.000
_cell.length_c   1.000
_cell.angle_alpha   90.00
_cell.angle_beta   90.00
_cell.angle_gamma   90.00
#
_symmetry.space_group_name_H-M   'P 1'
#
loop_
_entity.id
_entity.type
_entity.pdbx_description
1 polymer ?
#
loop_
_entity_poly.entity_id
_entity_poly.type
_entity_poly.pdbx_seq_one_letter_code
_entity_poly.pdbx_strand_id
1 'polypeptide(L)'
;MRAGALRRFLVTAIWLLATTIVVSGTAPWTSSAYPDLRGPSVTQCAKQMPPSESQLYVCDPDNILNQTQLLNLNRNLEHVAVGTPCHCQRRSQCSSGESTASPFHGFIVSVALINNLQMTIHSPSEKQLTDRAESFCKTLEGRWALGDCGNSVIVFVWQHYKKVIIWPARLAASYVTMEERKTILASINHLIQTDQWFDALVQITNDLHRELTGQPEDRFDTGTLSLLMAVGIAVLLTVMVTCCVCAFRCCGNLRNDTNANDDMTKSVQRMDSIRAQYTYV
;
A
#
# COMPACT_ATOMS: atom_id res chain seq x y z
N MET A 1 76.25 4.89 -17.60
CA MET A 1 75.02 4.11 -17.91
C MET A 1 74.00 4.02 -16.74
N ARG A 2 73.91 4.98 -15.79
CA ARG A 2 73.01 4.86 -14.62
C ARG A 2 71.81 5.82 -14.58
N ALA A 3 71.78 6.87 -15.41
CA ALA A 3 70.72 7.89 -15.35
C ALA A 3 69.41 7.50 -16.07
N GLY A 4 69.48 6.66 -17.10
CA GLY A 4 68.30 6.27 -17.90
C GLY A 4 67.37 5.28 -17.19
N ALA A 5 67.91 4.41 -16.33
CA ALA A 5 67.13 3.42 -15.58
C ALA A 5 66.28 4.08 -14.48
N LEU A 6 66.85 5.05 -13.75
CA LEU A 6 66.15 5.76 -12.68
C LEU A 6 64.94 6.56 -13.21
N ARG A 7 65.10 7.19 -14.39
CA ARG A 7 64.02 7.96 -15.04
C ARG A 7 62.88 7.07 -15.53
N ARG A 8 63.19 5.84 -16.01
CA ARG A 8 62.17 4.87 -16.42
C ARG A 8 61.40 4.31 -15.23
N PHE A 9 62.08 4.00 -14.12
CA PHE A 9 61.45 3.56 -12.88
C PHE A 9 60.54 4.63 -12.27
N LEU A 10 60.94 5.91 -12.32
CA LEU A 10 60.13 7.01 -11.79
C LEU A 10 58.84 7.19 -12.60
N VAL A 11 58.94 7.12 -13.94
CA VAL A 11 57.77 7.28 -14.82
C VAL A 11 56.80 6.10 -14.70
N THR A 12 57.29 4.86 -14.56
CA THR A 12 56.42 3.70 -14.33
C THR A 12 55.79 3.72 -12.93
N ALA A 13 56.51 4.19 -11.91
CA ALA A 13 55.95 4.36 -10.57
C ALA A 13 54.85 5.44 -10.53
N ILE A 14 55.04 6.56 -11.25
CA ILE A 14 54.02 7.62 -11.38
C ILE A 14 52.80 7.12 -12.18
N TRP A 15 53.00 6.29 -13.22
CA TRP A 15 51.89 5.66 -13.95
C TRP A 15 51.13 4.62 -13.11
N LEU A 16 51.82 3.85 -12.27
CA LEU A 16 51.19 2.90 -11.32
C LEU A 16 50.44 3.61 -10.18
N LEU A 17 50.93 4.76 -9.72
CA LEU A 17 50.25 5.63 -8.76
C LEU A 17 49.04 6.35 -9.36
N ALA A 18 49.04 6.62 -10.67
CA ALA A 18 47.91 7.25 -11.37
C ALA A 18 46.75 6.27 -11.65
N THR A 19 46.98 4.95 -11.61
CA THR A 19 45.93 3.94 -11.84
C THR A 19 45.13 3.56 -10.60
N THR A 20 45.49 4.02 -9.40
CA THR A 20 44.65 3.86 -8.21
C THR A 20 43.69 5.04 -8.07
N ILE A 21 42.87 5.28 -9.10
CA ILE A 21 41.60 5.97 -8.89
C ILE A 21 40.73 4.95 -8.17
N VAL A 22 40.80 4.95 -6.84
CA VAL A 22 39.82 4.28 -6.00
C VAL A 22 38.50 4.97 -6.30
N VAL A 23 37.66 4.31 -7.11
CA VAL A 23 36.25 4.65 -7.20
C VAL A 23 35.73 4.55 -5.77
N SER A 24 35.58 5.70 -5.13
CA SER A 24 35.09 5.83 -3.77
C SER A 24 33.59 5.60 -3.78
N GLY A 25 33.17 4.37 -4.11
CA GLY A 25 31.79 3.94 -3.92
C GLY A 25 31.64 3.47 -2.48
N THR A 26 30.68 4.04 -1.74
CA THR A 26 30.27 3.44 -0.47
C THR A 26 29.83 1.99 -0.73
N ALA A 27 30.22 1.06 0.14
CA ALA A 27 29.81 -0.32 0.01
C ALA A 27 28.27 -0.39 0.04
N PRO A 28 27.65 -1.22 -0.81
CA PRO A 28 26.19 -1.25 -0.92
C PRO A 28 25.55 -1.76 0.38
N TRP A 29 24.43 -1.17 0.77
CA TRP A 29 23.74 -1.48 2.02
C TRP A 29 23.02 -2.83 1.98
N THR A 30 23.02 -3.53 3.10
CA THR A 30 22.14 -4.68 3.34
C THR A 30 21.01 -4.28 4.28
N SER A 31 19.90 -5.03 4.25
CA SER A 31 18.77 -4.78 5.15
C SER A 31 19.14 -4.88 6.64
N SER A 32 20.21 -5.60 7.00
CA SER A 32 20.69 -5.73 8.38
C SER A 32 21.74 -4.69 8.77
N ALA A 33 22.57 -4.26 7.82
CA ALA A 33 23.60 -3.25 8.07
C ALA A 33 23.05 -1.83 8.09
N TYR A 34 21.90 -1.59 7.44
CA TYR A 34 21.27 -0.28 7.43
C TYR A 34 20.88 0.17 8.85
N PRO A 35 21.18 1.43 9.23
CA PRO A 35 20.96 1.95 10.59
C PRO A 35 19.48 2.09 10.98
N ASP A 36 19.24 2.10 12.29
CA ASP A 36 17.93 2.18 12.91
C ASP A 36 17.65 3.58 13.48
N LEU A 37 16.49 4.16 13.15
CA LEU A 37 16.06 5.45 13.70
C LEU A 37 15.78 5.44 15.21
N ARG A 38 15.51 4.25 15.77
CA ARG A 38 15.17 4.05 17.19
C ARG A 38 16.11 3.10 17.93
N GLY A 39 17.17 2.65 17.25
CA GLY A 39 18.07 1.63 17.74
C GLY A 39 19.45 2.16 18.11
N PRO A 40 20.37 1.26 18.51
CA PRO A 40 21.74 1.63 18.87
C PRO A 40 22.54 2.32 17.74
N SER A 41 22.14 2.13 16.49
CA SER A 41 22.77 2.70 15.30
C SER A 41 22.22 4.07 14.89
N VAL A 42 21.34 4.68 15.71
CA VAL A 42 20.72 5.99 15.44
C VAL A 42 21.74 7.10 15.17
N THR A 43 22.93 7.01 15.79
CA THR A 43 24.04 7.96 15.59
C THR A 43 24.52 8.05 14.14
N GLN A 44 24.34 6.98 13.35
CA GLN A 44 24.66 6.99 11.92
C GLN A 44 23.65 7.82 11.12
N CYS A 45 22.36 7.79 11.49
CA CYS A 45 21.33 8.65 10.91
C CYS A 45 21.49 10.11 11.39
N ALA A 46 21.95 10.30 12.64
CA ALA A 46 22.09 11.61 13.28
C ALA A 46 23.36 12.38 12.90
N LYS A 47 24.24 11.82 12.05
CA LYS A 47 25.59 12.35 11.80
C LYS A 47 25.62 13.83 11.37
N GLN A 48 24.64 14.25 10.57
CA GLN A 48 24.49 15.64 10.12
C GLN A 48 23.47 16.44 10.95
N MET A 49 22.77 15.80 11.88
CA MET A 49 21.72 16.45 12.67
C MET A 49 22.31 17.22 13.86
N PRO A 50 21.75 18.39 14.20
CA PRO A 50 22.14 19.09 15.40
C PRO A 50 21.70 18.30 16.65
N PRO A 51 22.49 18.28 17.74
CA PRO A 51 22.17 17.52 18.96
C PRO A 51 20.86 17.92 19.65
N SER A 52 20.29 19.08 19.30
CA SER A 52 19.03 19.59 19.82
C SER A 52 17.80 18.86 19.26
N GLU A 53 17.94 18.13 18.16
CA GLU A 53 16.86 17.36 17.54
C GLU A 53 16.82 15.98 18.20
N SER A 54 15.94 15.79 19.18
CA SER A 54 15.80 14.51 19.90
C SER A 54 15.08 13.45 19.07
N GLN A 55 14.25 13.87 18.12
CA GLN A 55 13.36 13.02 17.36
C GLN A 55 13.75 12.98 15.87
N LEU A 56 14.18 11.81 15.41
CA LEU A 56 14.58 11.61 14.02
C LEU A 56 13.49 10.88 13.21
N TYR A 57 13.19 11.45 12.04
CA TYR A 57 12.29 10.89 11.02
C TYR A 57 13.03 10.56 9.72
N VAL A 58 14.24 11.08 9.52
CA VAL A 58 15.05 10.83 8.32
C VAL A 58 16.32 10.08 8.71
N CYS A 59 16.61 9.01 7.99
CA CYS A 59 17.92 8.37 8.03
C CYS A 59 18.58 8.47 6.65
N ASP A 60 19.74 9.14 6.60
CA ASP A 60 20.54 9.35 5.39
C ASP A 60 22.03 9.11 5.67
N PRO A 61 22.46 7.85 5.82
CA PRO A 61 23.85 7.54 6.13
C PRO A 61 24.81 7.86 4.97
N ASP A 62 24.31 7.90 3.73
CA ASP A 62 25.09 8.21 2.53
C ASP A 62 25.21 9.71 2.25
N ASN A 63 24.52 10.58 3.01
CA ASN A 63 24.56 12.04 2.87
C ASN A 63 24.07 12.51 1.50
N ILE A 64 22.99 11.90 1.01
CA ILE A 64 22.30 12.28 -0.24
C ILE A 64 21.74 13.69 -0.13
N LEU A 65 21.20 14.04 1.04
CA LEU A 65 20.75 15.37 1.38
C LEU A 65 21.86 16.12 2.12
N ASN A 66 21.94 17.43 1.87
CA ASN A 66 22.78 18.29 2.69
C ASN A 66 22.12 18.56 4.05
N GLN A 67 22.91 19.05 5.01
CA GLN A 67 22.45 19.30 6.39
C GLN A 67 21.19 20.18 6.49
N THR A 68 21.08 21.22 5.66
CA THR A 68 19.93 22.13 5.69
C THR A 68 18.67 21.45 5.16
N GLN A 69 18.80 20.72 4.06
CA GLN A 69 17.72 19.91 3.47
C GLN A 69 17.26 18.83 4.45
N LEU A 70 18.20 18.14 5.08
CA LEU A 70 17.92 17.07 6.04
C LEU A 70 17.14 17.62 7.26
N LEU A 71 17.57 18.75 7.81
CA LEU A 71 16.89 19.41 8.93
C LEU A 71 15.47 19.87 8.55
N ASN A 72 15.32 20.51 7.40
CA ASN A 72 14.01 20.98 6.93
C ASN A 72 13.05 19.81 6.68
N LEU A 73 13.54 18.72 6.07
CA LEU A 73 12.74 17.53 5.84
C LEU A 73 12.31 16.88 7.17
N ASN A 74 13.20 16.80 8.16
CA ASN A 74 12.86 16.24 9.48
C ASN A 74 11.73 17.02 10.16
N ARG A 75 11.79 18.36 10.12
CA ARG A 75 10.74 19.23 10.66
C ARG A 75 9.42 19.11 9.91
N ASN A 76 9.47 18.96 8.58
CA ASN A 76 8.27 18.72 7.79
C ASN A 76 7.60 17.39 8.17
N LEU A 77 8.39 16.34 8.41
CA LEU A 77 7.88 15.03 8.84
C LEU A 77 7.34 15.07 10.28
N GLU A 78 7.99 15.83 11.17
CA GLU A 78 7.46 16.13 12.49
C GLU A 78 6.10 16.83 12.40
N HIS A 79 5.95 17.81 11.50
CA HIS A 79 4.67 18.47 11.24
C HIS A 79 3.59 17.48 10.78
N VAL A 80 3.93 16.46 9.98
CA VAL A 80 2.98 15.39 9.64
C VAL A 80 2.58 14.59 10.88
N ALA A 81 3.54 14.23 11.73
CA ALA A 81 3.28 13.46 12.94
C ALA A 81 2.35 14.19 13.91
N VAL A 82 2.53 15.50 14.11
CA VAL A 82 1.73 16.29 15.04
C VAL A 82 0.45 16.85 14.42
N GLY A 83 0.42 16.98 13.09
CA GLY A 83 -0.69 17.57 12.33
C GLY A 83 -1.73 16.56 11.85
N THR A 84 -1.44 15.25 11.93
CA THR A 84 -2.40 14.19 11.53
C THR A 84 -3.15 13.64 12.75
N PRO A 85 -4.42 13.22 12.57
CA PRO A 85 -5.20 12.59 13.64
C PRO A 85 -4.64 11.22 14.03
N CYS A 86 -4.72 10.89 15.33
CA CYS A 86 -4.37 9.56 15.81
C CYS A 86 -5.60 8.64 15.83
N HIS A 87 -5.53 7.56 15.04
CA HIS A 87 -6.58 6.55 14.91
C HIS A 87 -6.30 5.25 15.69
N CYS A 88 -5.31 5.25 16.58
CA CYS A 88 -5.03 4.10 17.44
C CYS A 88 -6.16 3.88 18.45
N GLN A 89 -6.41 2.61 18.81
CA GLN A 89 -7.46 2.25 19.77
C GLN A 89 -7.20 2.79 21.17
N ARG A 90 -5.93 2.85 21.60
CA ARG A 90 -5.55 3.36 22.93
C ARG A 90 -4.90 4.73 22.80
N ARG A 91 -5.37 5.71 23.58
CA ARG A 91 -4.79 7.06 23.60
C ARG A 91 -3.31 7.10 23.99
N SER A 92 -2.83 6.13 24.77
CA SER A 92 -1.41 6.03 25.14
C SER A 92 -0.50 5.76 23.94
N GLN A 93 -1.02 5.13 22.88
CA GLN A 93 -0.31 4.87 21.62
C GLN A 93 -0.21 6.11 20.73
N CYS A 94 -0.88 7.18 21.13
CA CYS A 94 -0.80 8.47 20.48
C CYS A 94 0.11 9.43 21.24
N SER A 95 0.54 9.10 22.47
CA SER A 95 1.35 9.99 23.29
C SER A 95 2.83 9.76 23.01
N SER A 96 3.55 10.80 22.60
CA SER A 96 5.01 10.78 22.70
C SER A 96 5.36 10.82 24.18
N GLY A 97 6.12 9.85 24.66
CA GLY A 97 6.54 9.76 26.06
C GLY A 97 7.42 10.91 26.56
N GLU A 98 7.60 11.97 25.77
CA GLU A 98 8.46 13.11 26.06
C GLU A 98 7.73 14.43 25.68
N SER A 99 7.24 15.13 26.72
CA SER A 99 6.59 16.43 26.65
C SER A 99 7.53 17.50 26.07
N THR A 100 7.08 18.38 25.16
CA THR A 100 6.64 19.73 25.60
C THR A 100 5.86 20.57 24.57
N ALA A 101 5.64 20.15 23.33
CA ALA A 101 4.95 21.00 22.33
C ALA A 101 3.65 20.41 21.75
N SER A 102 3.54 19.09 21.62
CA SER A 102 2.32 18.42 21.17
C SER A 102 2.25 17.01 21.77
N PRO A 103 1.34 16.75 22.72
CA PRO A 103 1.30 15.47 23.43
C PRO A 103 0.74 14.33 22.58
N PHE A 104 0.33 14.57 21.33
CA PHE A 104 -0.31 13.58 20.48
C PHE A 104 0.33 13.51 19.08
N HIS A 105 0.81 12.33 18.69
CA HIS A 105 1.23 12.02 17.33
C HIS A 105 0.17 11.14 16.65
N GLY A 106 -0.20 11.51 15.42
CA GLY A 106 -1.06 10.75 14.53
C GLY A 106 -0.27 9.73 13.74
N PHE A 107 -0.11 9.96 12.45
CA PHE A 107 0.67 9.12 11.56
C PHE A 107 2.14 9.52 11.51
N ILE A 108 3.04 8.54 11.63
CA ILE A 108 4.48 8.76 11.62
C ILE A 108 5.03 8.42 10.25
N VAL A 109 5.43 9.45 9.50
CA VAL A 109 6.13 9.28 8.22
C VAL A 109 7.63 9.36 8.47
N SER A 110 8.40 8.42 7.93
CA SER A 110 9.86 8.43 8.03
C SER A 110 10.51 8.09 6.71
N VAL A 111 11.70 8.64 6.48
CA VAL A 111 12.41 8.53 5.21
C VAL A 111 13.70 7.75 5.41
N ALA A 112 13.91 6.73 4.58
CA ALA A 112 15.15 5.98 4.47
C ALA A 112 15.81 6.29 3.13
N LEU A 113 16.98 6.91 3.15
CA LEU A 113 17.77 7.23 1.96
C LEU A 113 19.02 6.37 1.88
N ILE A 114 19.28 5.84 0.70
CA ILE A 114 20.52 5.14 0.41
C ILE A 114 20.99 5.45 -1.01
N ASN A 115 22.29 5.40 -1.19
CA ASN A 115 22.89 5.40 -2.51
C ASN A 115 22.58 4.08 -3.22
N ASN A 116 22.93 2.93 -2.61
CA ASN A 116 22.74 1.63 -3.23
C ASN A 116 22.43 0.48 -2.26
N LEU A 117 21.59 -0.49 -2.67
CA LEU A 117 21.42 -1.78 -1.98
C LEU A 117 22.32 -2.85 -2.58
N GLN A 118 22.71 -3.80 -1.74
CA GLN A 118 23.36 -5.01 -2.20
C GLN A 118 22.39 -5.83 -3.04
N MET A 119 22.81 -6.06 -4.29
CA MET A 119 22.11 -6.87 -5.28
C MET A 119 22.89 -8.15 -5.57
N THR A 120 22.16 -9.23 -5.82
CA THR A 120 22.72 -10.53 -6.22
C THR A 120 22.78 -10.67 -7.75
N ILE A 121 22.17 -9.76 -8.50
CA ILE A 121 22.02 -9.81 -9.96
C ILE A 121 22.59 -8.53 -10.57
N HIS A 122 23.39 -8.67 -11.63
CA HIS A 122 24.11 -7.56 -12.28
C HIS A 122 23.25 -6.67 -13.18
N SER A 123 22.03 -7.10 -13.55
CA SER A 123 21.08 -6.34 -14.35
C SER A 123 19.64 -6.72 -13.98
N PRO A 124 19.13 -6.24 -12.84
CA PRO A 124 17.80 -6.59 -12.36
C PRO A 124 16.71 -5.97 -13.23
N SER A 125 15.64 -6.72 -13.47
CA SER A 125 14.40 -6.20 -14.03
C SER A 125 13.70 -5.25 -13.06
N GLU A 126 12.80 -4.42 -13.58
CA GLU A 126 12.05 -3.45 -12.76
C GLU A 126 11.24 -4.11 -11.64
N LYS A 127 10.70 -5.30 -11.92
CA LYS A 127 10.02 -6.12 -10.90
C LYS A 127 10.97 -6.56 -9.79
N GLN A 128 12.17 -7.03 -10.14
CA GLN A 128 13.18 -7.44 -9.15
C GLN A 128 13.66 -6.27 -8.29
N LEU A 129 13.75 -5.07 -8.86
CA LEU A 129 14.06 -3.85 -8.12
C LEU A 129 12.95 -3.51 -7.13
N THR A 130 11.69 -3.54 -7.56
CA THR A 130 10.53 -3.35 -6.67
C THR A 130 10.49 -4.38 -5.56
N ASP A 131 10.58 -5.67 -5.88
CA ASP A 131 10.52 -6.77 -4.90
C ASP A 131 11.63 -6.63 -3.86
N ARG A 132 12.84 -6.24 -4.28
CA ARG A 132 13.97 -6.00 -3.38
C ARG A 132 13.73 -4.80 -2.47
N ALA A 133 13.27 -3.69 -3.03
CA ALA A 133 13.00 -2.46 -2.28
C ALA A 133 11.87 -2.66 -1.26
N GLU A 134 10.81 -3.36 -1.63
CA GLU A 134 9.70 -3.72 -0.72
C GLU A 134 10.17 -4.68 0.39
N SER A 135 10.98 -5.69 0.06
CA SER A 135 11.58 -6.58 1.06
C SER A 135 12.47 -5.82 2.05
N PHE A 136 13.20 -4.82 1.57
CA PHE A 136 13.98 -3.92 2.42
C PHE A 136 13.08 -3.11 3.35
N CYS A 137 12.05 -2.44 2.82
CA CYS A 137 11.08 -1.67 3.61
C CYS A 137 10.38 -2.52 4.68
N LYS A 138 9.94 -3.73 4.33
CA LYS A 138 9.34 -4.70 5.28
C LYS A 138 10.29 -5.05 6.43
N THR A 139 11.59 -5.17 6.14
CA THR A 139 12.59 -5.42 7.19
C THR A 139 12.76 -4.20 8.10
N LEU A 140 12.78 -2.99 7.52
CA LEU A 140 12.86 -1.75 8.28
C LEU A 140 11.62 -1.50 9.13
N GLU A 141 10.41 -1.76 8.61
CA GLU A 141 9.16 -1.62 9.36
C GLU A 141 9.22 -2.41 10.68
N GLY A 142 9.66 -3.67 10.62
CA GLY A 142 9.79 -4.51 11.80
C GLY A 142 10.90 -4.07 12.77
N ARG A 143 12.02 -3.52 12.26
CA ARG A 143 13.16 -3.09 13.09
C ARG A 143 12.96 -1.72 13.72
N TRP A 144 12.50 -0.75 12.93
CA TRP A 144 12.36 0.63 13.37
C TRP A 144 11.15 0.83 14.28
N ALA A 145 10.11 0.00 14.13
CA ALA A 145 8.91 -0.01 14.97
C ALA A 145 8.34 1.41 15.21
N LEU A 146 8.27 2.21 14.14
CA LEU A 146 8.00 3.65 14.21
C LEU A 146 6.59 4.04 14.65
N GLY A 147 5.65 3.10 14.71
CA GLY A 147 4.27 3.35 15.08
C GLY A 147 3.74 2.28 16.01
N ASP A 148 2.79 2.65 16.87
CA ASP A 148 2.27 1.79 17.95
C ASP A 148 1.06 0.96 17.53
N CYS A 149 0.38 1.33 16.45
CA CYS A 149 -0.83 0.65 15.98
C CYS A 149 -0.84 0.43 14.44
N GLY A 150 0.33 0.48 13.80
CA GLY A 150 0.46 0.40 12.34
C GLY A 150 0.18 1.72 11.63
N ASN A 151 0.28 2.84 12.34
CA ASN A 151 0.13 4.23 11.91
C ASN A 151 1.43 4.82 11.34
N SER A 152 2.33 4.01 10.79
CA SER A 152 3.59 4.48 10.22
C SER A 152 3.65 4.32 8.71
N VAL A 153 4.44 5.17 8.04
CA VAL A 153 4.75 5.09 6.61
C VAL A 153 6.25 5.27 6.44
N ILE A 154 6.90 4.34 5.73
CA ILE A 154 8.30 4.45 5.34
C ILE A 154 8.35 4.90 3.89
N VAL A 155 8.98 6.03 3.62
CA VAL A 155 9.36 6.47 2.27
C VAL A 155 10.81 6.06 2.06
N PHE A 156 11.03 5.11 1.17
CA PHE A 156 12.35 4.60 0.85
C PHE A 156 12.84 5.16 -0.48
N VAL A 157 14.04 5.73 -0.47
CA VAL A 157 14.72 6.29 -1.64
C VAL A 157 15.97 5.48 -1.94
N TRP A 158 16.02 4.93 -3.14
CA TRP A 158 17.18 4.23 -3.66
C TRP A 158 17.74 4.99 -4.86
N GLN A 159 18.76 5.80 -4.59
CA GLN A 159 19.32 6.76 -5.54
C GLN A 159 19.86 6.10 -6.81
N HIS A 160 20.64 5.02 -6.67
CA HIS A 160 21.31 4.37 -7.80
C HIS A 160 20.36 3.92 -8.92
N TYR A 161 19.18 3.38 -8.57
CA TYR A 161 18.16 2.95 -9.55
C TYR A 161 17.02 3.96 -9.73
N LYS A 162 17.16 5.17 -9.17
CA LYS A 162 16.13 6.21 -9.17
C LYS A 162 14.76 5.69 -8.72
N LYS A 163 14.75 4.87 -7.67
CA LYS A 163 13.56 4.15 -7.21
C LYS A 163 13.07 4.74 -5.90
N VAL A 164 11.77 4.98 -5.80
CA VAL A 164 11.11 5.40 -4.56
C VAL A 164 9.97 4.44 -4.24
N ILE A 165 9.91 3.97 -2.99
CA ILE A 165 8.83 3.13 -2.47
C ILE A 165 8.15 3.84 -1.30
N ILE A 166 6.83 3.93 -1.35
CA ILE A 166 6.01 4.35 -0.22
C ILE A 166 5.44 3.09 0.42
N TRP A 167 5.88 2.79 1.64
CA TRP A 167 5.57 1.58 2.38
C TRP A 167 4.74 1.92 3.63
N PRO A 168 3.40 1.95 3.51
CA PRO A 168 2.52 2.16 4.65
C PRO A 168 2.36 0.87 5.47
N ALA A 169 2.38 1.00 6.80
CA ALA A 169 1.99 -0.06 7.72
C ALA A 169 0.46 -0.29 7.69
N ARG A 170 -0.02 -1.33 8.38
CA ARG A 170 -1.40 -1.84 8.24
C ARG A 170 -2.50 -0.78 8.33
N LEU A 171 -2.45 0.12 9.31
CA LEU A 171 -3.46 1.17 9.49
C LEU A 171 -3.24 2.30 8.48
N ALA A 172 -2.01 2.75 8.26
CA ALA A 172 -1.72 3.77 7.24
C ALA A 172 -2.12 3.33 5.83
N ALA A 173 -2.09 2.02 5.54
CA ALA A 173 -2.47 1.45 4.26
C ALA A 173 -3.99 1.51 3.96
N SER A 174 -4.84 1.94 4.91
CA SER A 174 -6.23 2.30 4.61
C SER A 174 -6.40 3.76 4.20
N TYR A 175 -5.38 4.61 4.39
CA TYR A 175 -5.38 6.02 4.00
C TYR A 175 -4.52 6.26 2.76
N VAL A 176 -3.41 5.54 2.66
CA VAL A 176 -2.46 5.62 1.54
C VAL A 176 -2.48 4.30 0.79
N THR A 177 -3.41 4.16 -0.16
CA THR A 177 -3.64 2.89 -0.84
C THR A 177 -2.66 2.69 -2.00
N MET A 178 -2.88 1.65 -2.81
CA MET A 178 -2.06 1.44 -4.01
C MET A 178 -2.25 2.57 -5.03
N GLU A 179 -3.45 3.12 -5.17
CA GLU A 179 -3.75 4.13 -6.19
C GLU A 179 -3.23 5.51 -5.79
N GLU A 180 -3.35 5.92 -4.52
CA GLU A 180 -2.74 7.16 -4.04
C GLU A 180 -1.22 7.09 -4.18
N ARG A 181 -0.59 5.95 -3.83
CA ARG A 181 0.86 5.79 -4.00
C ARG A 181 1.31 5.95 -5.45
N LYS A 182 0.60 5.33 -6.40
CA LYS A 182 0.91 5.50 -7.83
C LYS A 182 0.75 6.96 -8.25
N THR A 183 -0.29 7.63 -7.77
CA THR A 183 -0.56 9.04 -8.08
C THR A 183 0.55 9.95 -7.54
N ILE A 184 0.97 9.75 -6.30
CA ILE A 184 2.09 10.49 -5.67
C ILE A 184 3.39 10.23 -6.44
N LEU A 185 3.72 8.98 -6.75
CA LEU A 185 4.95 8.66 -7.47
C LEU A 185 4.95 9.19 -8.92
N ALA A 186 3.79 9.26 -9.57
CA ALA A 186 3.65 9.83 -10.91
C ALA A 186 3.88 11.35 -10.91
N SER A 187 3.39 12.08 -9.89
CA SER A 187 3.54 13.54 -9.82
C SER A 187 5.00 13.98 -9.65
N ILE A 188 5.78 13.22 -8.88
CA ILE A 188 7.19 13.53 -8.58
C ILE A 188 8.19 12.93 -9.57
N ASN A 189 7.74 12.12 -10.54
CA ASN A 189 8.66 11.35 -11.40
C ASN A 189 9.70 12.25 -12.08
N HIS A 190 9.31 13.45 -12.51
CA HIS A 190 10.24 14.40 -13.11
C HIS A 190 11.40 14.80 -12.16
N LEU A 191 11.12 15.01 -10.87
CA LEU A 191 12.11 15.34 -9.83
C LEU A 191 13.05 14.17 -9.56
N ILE A 192 12.52 12.94 -9.54
CA ILE A 192 13.31 11.71 -9.40
C ILE A 192 14.28 11.56 -10.57
N GLN A 193 13.80 11.80 -11.81
CA GLN A 193 14.65 11.68 -13.00
C GLN A 193 15.75 12.73 -13.06
N THR A 194 15.55 13.92 -12.48
CA THR A 194 16.54 15.01 -12.41
C THR A 194 17.37 15.03 -11.13
N ASP A 195 17.30 13.99 -10.29
CA ASP A 195 18.02 13.87 -9.02
C ASP A 195 17.70 14.99 -8.01
N GLN A 196 16.51 15.60 -8.11
CA GLN A 196 15.99 16.59 -7.17
C GLN A 196 15.33 15.92 -5.96
N TRP A 197 16.13 15.16 -5.21
CA TRP A 197 15.67 14.30 -4.11
C TRP A 197 14.96 15.06 -2.99
N PHE A 198 15.49 16.23 -2.60
CA PHE A 198 14.87 17.05 -1.55
C PHE A 198 13.48 17.54 -1.96
N ASP A 199 13.35 18.11 -3.17
CA ASP A 199 12.07 18.62 -3.67
C ASP A 199 11.04 17.48 -3.81
N ALA A 200 11.48 16.32 -4.31
CA ALA A 200 10.64 15.13 -4.40
C ALA A 200 10.13 14.69 -3.02
N LEU A 201 11.02 14.65 -2.01
CA LEU A 201 10.65 14.26 -0.66
C LEU A 201 9.71 15.27 0.01
N VAL A 202 9.92 16.56 -0.18
CA VAL A 202 8.99 17.60 0.31
C VAL A 202 7.61 17.42 -0.32
N GLN A 203 7.53 17.16 -1.63
CA GLN A 203 6.26 16.92 -2.30
C GLN A 203 5.57 15.64 -1.81
N ILE A 204 6.32 14.52 -1.66
CA ILE A 204 5.81 13.28 -1.06
C ILE A 204 5.26 13.55 0.35
N THR A 205 6.01 14.26 1.20
CA THR A 205 5.59 14.56 2.58
C THR A 205 4.29 15.35 2.60
N ASN A 206 4.14 16.34 1.72
CA ASN A 206 2.92 17.15 1.62
C ASN A 206 1.72 16.33 1.12
N ASP A 207 1.91 15.51 0.08
CA ASP A 207 0.84 14.66 -0.44
C ASP A 207 0.44 13.60 0.60
N LEU A 208 1.41 12.95 1.27
CA LEU A 208 1.12 12.02 2.36
C LEU A 208 0.38 12.70 3.51
N HIS A 209 0.74 13.93 3.89
CA HIS A 209 0.02 14.66 4.92
C HIS A 209 -1.45 14.86 4.55
N ARG A 210 -1.74 15.18 3.28
CA ARG A 210 -3.12 15.32 2.78
C ARG A 210 -3.88 14.00 2.87
N GLU A 211 -3.29 12.91 2.35
CA GLU A 211 -3.96 11.59 2.37
C GLU A 211 -4.20 11.09 3.80
N LEU A 212 -3.22 11.27 4.70
CA LEU A 212 -3.28 10.82 6.09
C LEU A 212 -4.20 11.68 6.98
N THR A 213 -4.56 12.89 6.54
CA THR A 213 -5.56 13.75 7.20
C THR A 213 -6.97 13.51 6.65
N GLY A 214 -7.08 12.84 5.50
CA GLY A 214 -8.34 12.49 4.87
C GLY A 214 -9.11 11.40 5.62
N GLN A 215 -10.19 10.93 5.01
CA GLN A 215 -10.93 9.77 5.49
C GLN A 215 -10.26 8.49 4.95
N PRO A 216 -10.22 7.40 5.73
CA PRO A 216 -9.75 6.12 5.21
C PRO A 216 -10.64 5.69 4.05
N GLU A 217 -10.04 5.08 3.02
CA GLU A 217 -10.83 4.44 1.97
C GLU A 217 -11.61 3.28 2.60
N ASP A 218 -12.92 3.26 2.36
CA ASP A 218 -13.77 2.13 2.74
C ASP A 218 -13.27 0.90 1.99
N ARG A 219 -12.45 0.08 2.66
CA ARG A 219 -12.21 -1.28 2.21
C ARG A 219 -13.54 -2.00 2.27
N PHE A 220 -14.26 -2.02 1.16
CA PHE A 220 -15.34 -2.98 0.98
C PHE A 220 -14.70 -4.36 1.10
N ASP A 221 -14.80 -4.95 2.28
CA ASP A 221 -14.31 -6.30 2.53
C ASP A 221 -14.89 -7.18 1.42
N THR A 222 -14.02 -7.70 0.56
CA THR A 222 -14.42 -8.58 -0.54
C THR A 222 -15.19 -9.79 0.01
N GLY A 223 -14.93 -10.16 1.27
CA GLY A 223 -15.73 -11.13 2.03
C GLY A 223 -17.17 -10.69 2.29
N THR A 224 -17.39 -9.43 2.69
CA THR A 224 -18.75 -8.87 2.90
C THR A 224 -19.49 -8.72 1.58
N LEU A 225 -18.81 -8.27 0.52
CA LEU A 225 -19.41 -8.21 -0.83
C LEU A 225 -19.77 -9.61 -1.34
N SER A 226 -18.87 -10.59 -1.16
CA SER A 226 -19.11 -11.99 -1.49
C SER A 226 -20.27 -12.57 -0.70
N LEU A 227 -20.36 -12.26 0.59
CA LEU A 227 -21.47 -12.67 1.45
C LEU A 227 -22.80 -12.06 0.97
N LEU A 228 -22.83 -10.76 0.68
CA LEU A 228 -24.02 -10.08 0.19
C LEU A 228 -24.48 -10.66 -1.16
N MET A 229 -23.53 -10.94 -2.07
CA MET A 229 -23.84 -11.58 -3.35
C MET A 229 -24.36 -13.01 -3.17
N ALA A 230 -23.74 -13.80 -2.29
CA ALA A 230 -24.17 -15.17 -2.00
C ALA A 230 -25.58 -15.20 -1.38
N VAL A 231 -25.85 -14.33 -0.41
CA VAL A 231 -27.19 -14.18 0.20
C VAL A 231 -28.20 -13.73 -0.86
N GLY A 232 -27.84 -12.76 -1.71
CA GLY A 232 -28.70 -12.30 -2.80
C GLY A 232 -29.09 -13.41 -3.77
N ILE A 233 -28.12 -14.23 -4.21
CA ILE A 233 -28.36 -15.38 -5.11
C ILE A 233 -29.24 -16.42 -4.42
N ALA A 234 -29.00 -16.74 -3.14
CA ALA A 234 -29.80 -17.70 -2.39
C ALA A 234 -31.26 -17.26 -2.26
N VAL A 235 -31.51 -15.98 -1.96
CA VAL A 235 -32.87 -15.42 -1.90
C VAL A 235 -33.56 -15.51 -3.28
N LEU A 236 -32.85 -15.17 -4.35
CA LEU A 236 -33.42 -15.21 -5.70
C LEU A 236 -33.78 -16.63 -6.14
N LEU A 237 -32.93 -17.62 -5.84
CA LEU A 237 -33.19 -19.04 -6.10
C LEU A 237 -34.38 -19.56 -5.28
N THR A 238 -34.48 -19.20 -4.00
CA THR A 238 -35.61 -19.62 -3.15
C THR A 238 -36.94 -19.05 -3.63
N VAL A 239 -36.97 -17.78 -4.05
CA VAL A 239 -38.14 -17.16 -4.68
C VAL A 239 -38.50 -17.88 -5.98
N MET A 240 -37.52 -18.17 -6.84
CA MET A 240 -37.77 -18.87 -8.10
C MET A 240 -38.37 -20.27 -7.86
N VAL A 241 -37.78 -21.06 -6.96
CA VAL A 241 -38.28 -22.41 -6.63
C VAL A 241 -39.68 -22.34 -6.03
N THR A 242 -39.94 -21.42 -5.10
CA THR A 242 -41.27 -21.26 -4.51
C THR A 242 -42.31 -20.84 -5.55
N CYS A 243 -42.00 -19.87 -6.41
CA CYS A 243 -42.89 -19.49 -7.53
C CYS A 243 -43.18 -20.67 -8.46
N CYS A 244 -42.17 -21.48 -8.81
CA CYS A 244 -42.35 -22.67 -9.63
C CYS A 244 -43.25 -23.71 -8.94
N VAL A 245 -43.04 -24.00 -7.65
CA VAL A 245 -43.87 -24.96 -6.89
C VAL A 245 -45.31 -24.46 -6.77
N CYS A 246 -45.52 -23.16 -6.52
CA CYS A 246 -46.84 -22.55 -6.50
C CYS A 246 -47.52 -22.67 -7.87
N ALA A 247 -46.81 -22.40 -8.97
CA ALA A 247 -47.34 -22.57 -10.33
C ALA A 247 -47.70 -24.04 -10.62
N PHE A 248 -46.86 -25.00 -10.24
CA PHE A 248 -47.16 -26.42 -10.39
C PHE A 248 -48.37 -26.86 -9.56
N ARG A 249 -48.54 -26.35 -8.34
CA ARG A 249 -49.67 -26.70 -7.47
C ARG A 249 -50.98 -26.04 -7.93
N CYS A 250 -50.93 -24.78 -8.39
CA CYS A 250 -52.08 -24.06 -8.93
C CYS A 250 -52.50 -24.60 -10.31
N CYS A 251 -51.55 -24.84 -11.22
CA CYS A 251 -51.84 -25.37 -12.56
C CYS A 251 -52.05 -26.90 -12.56
N GLY A 252 -51.53 -27.62 -11.56
CA GLY A 252 -51.76 -29.06 -11.40
C GLY A 252 -53.17 -29.40 -10.92
N ASN A 253 -53.83 -28.50 -10.18
CA ASN A 253 -55.20 -28.70 -9.72
C ASN A 253 -56.26 -28.40 -10.79
N LEU A 254 -55.93 -27.60 -11.81
CA LEU A 254 -56.80 -27.32 -12.96
C LEU A 254 -57.07 -28.55 -13.84
N ARG A 255 -56.28 -29.64 -13.70
CA ARG A 255 -56.51 -30.88 -14.45
C ARG A 255 -57.69 -31.69 -13.92
N ASN A 256 -58.17 -31.40 -12.71
CA ASN A 256 -59.36 -32.07 -12.16
C ASN A 256 -60.67 -31.41 -12.59
N ASP A 257 -60.67 -30.14 -12.99
CA ASP A 257 -61.88 -29.45 -13.47
C ASP A 257 -62.27 -29.86 -14.90
N THR A 258 -61.36 -30.48 -15.65
CA THR A 258 -61.70 -31.15 -16.92
C THR A 258 -62.71 -32.29 -16.73
N ASN A 259 -62.72 -32.94 -15.55
CA ASN A 259 -63.69 -33.98 -15.24
C ASN A 259 -65.01 -33.41 -14.70
N ALA A 260 -65.02 -32.17 -14.17
CA ALA A 260 -66.23 -31.49 -13.73
C ALA A 260 -67.07 -30.96 -14.90
N ASN A 261 -66.43 -30.57 -16.01
CA ASN A 261 -67.13 -30.17 -17.24
C ASN A 261 -67.78 -31.37 -17.98
N ASP A 262 -67.25 -32.58 -17.82
CA ASP A 262 -67.84 -33.79 -18.41
C ASP A 262 -69.19 -34.18 -17.75
N ASP A 263 -69.36 -33.92 -16.46
CA ASP A 263 -70.62 -34.20 -15.75
C ASP A 263 -71.73 -33.19 -16.09
N MET A 264 -71.36 -31.93 -16.34
CA MET A 264 -72.30 -30.92 -16.84
C MET A 264 -72.76 -31.23 -18.27
N THR A 265 -71.88 -31.78 -19.11
CA THR A 265 -72.22 -32.16 -20.48
C THR A 265 -73.16 -33.37 -20.54
N LYS A 266 -73.00 -34.34 -19.63
CA LYS A 266 -73.91 -35.50 -19.49
C LYS A 266 -75.29 -35.13 -18.95
N SER A 267 -75.38 -34.15 -18.07
CA SER A 267 -76.68 -33.68 -17.54
C SER A 267 -77.48 -32.87 -18.57
N VAL A 268 -76.80 -32.09 -19.43
CA VAL A 268 -77.43 -31.38 -20.55
C VAL A 268 -77.94 -32.36 -21.63
N GLN A 269 -77.16 -33.39 -22.00
CA GLN A 269 -77.60 -34.41 -22.97
C GLN A 269 -78.81 -35.23 -22.49
N ARG A 270 -78.98 -35.40 -21.17
CA ARG A 270 -80.14 -36.09 -20.58
C ARG A 270 -81.42 -35.26 -20.62
N MET A 271 -81.32 -33.93 -20.62
CA MET A 271 -82.48 -33.05 -20.76
C MET A 271 -82.97 -32.97 -22.21
N ASP A 272 -82.07 -33.03 -23.19
CA ASP A 272 -82.45 -33.01 -24.61
C ASP A 272 -83.11 -34.32 -25.08
N SER A 273 -82.73 -35.46 -24.51
CA SER A 273 -83.37 -36.76 -24.83
C SER A 273 -84.78 -36.88 -24.27
N ILE A 274 -85.08 -36.26 -23.11
CA ILE A 274 -86.43 -36.20 -22.56
C ILE A 274 -87.31 -35.27 -23.41
N ARG A 275 -86.76 -34.16 -23.91
CA ARG A 275 -87.51 -33.23 -24.78
C ARG A 275 -87.83 -33.84 -26.16
N ALA A 276 -86.98 -34.71 -26.68
CA ALA A 276 -87.20 -35.38 -27.97
C ALA A 276 -88.30 -36.47 -27.94
N GLN A 277 -88.69 -36.95 -26.75
CA GLN A 277 -89.72 -37.98 -26.59
C GLN A 277 -91.17 -37.45 -26.61
N TYR A 278 -91.37 -36.12 -26.60
CA TYR A 278 -92.71 -35.49 -26.58
C TYR A 278 -93.12 -34.87 -27.93
N THR A 279 -92.33 -35.04 -29.00
CA THR A 279 -92.58 -34.38 -30.30
C THR A 279 -93.07 -35.32 -31.40
N TYR A 280 -93.40 -36.57 -31.06
CA TYR A 280 -94.10 -37.50 -31.97
C TYR A 280 -95.39 -37.99 -31.31
N VAL A 281 -96.42 -37.14 -31.36
CA VAL A 281 -97.85 -37.50 -31.31
C VAL A 281 -98.52 -36.77 -32.46
#